data_AF-A0A060CID6-F1
#
_entry.id   AF-A0A060CID6-F1
#
_cell.length_a   1.000
_cell.length_b   1.000
_cell.length_c   1.000
_cell.angle_alpha   90.00
_cell.angle_beta   90.00
_cell.angle_gamma   90.00
#
_symmetry.space_group_name_H-M   'P 1'
#
loop_
_entity.id
_entity.type
_entity.pdbx_description
1 polymer ?
#
loop_
_entity_poly.entity_id
_entity_poly.type
_entity_poly.pdbx_seq_one_letter_code
_entity_poly.pdbx_strand_id
1 'polypeptide(L)'
;LYYDDPTRIWSTGRRLVPGTLLTVETTHGQTLSDTMPDFVPVDSLTACALLVRAEVFRTIGLLDEGYFMYGEDGDFCCRARKAGYRLGCWT
;
A
#
# COMPACT_ATOMS: atom_id res chain seq x y z
N LEU A 1 8.96 -17.60 -6.03
CA LEU A 1 8.72 -16.76 -7.22
C LEU A 1 9.53 -15.46 -7.20
N TYR A 2 9.64 -14.76 -6.06
CA TYR A 2 10.40 -13.49 -5.94
C TYR A 2 11.72 -13.62 -5.15
N TYR A 3 12.03 -14.79 -4.59
CA TYR A 3 13.29 -15.02 -3.87
C TYR A 3 14.49 -15.08 -4.82
N ASP A 4 14.32 -15.75 -5.96
CA ASP A 4 15.40 -15.98 -6.92
C ASP A 4 15.73 -14.75 -7.78
N ASP A 5 14.85 -13.74 -7.78
CA ASP A 5 15.04 -12.47 -8.47
C ASP A 5 14.60 -11.30 -7.57
N PRO A 6 15.51 -10.76 -6.74
CA PRO A 6 15.20 -9.70 -5.79
C PRO A 6 14.92 -8.36 -6.48
N THR A 7 15.24 -8.22 -7.77
CA THR A 7 14.94 -7.01 -8.53
C THR A 7 13.50 -7.00 -9.03
N ARG A 8 12.78 -8.12 -8.95
CA ARG A 8 11.40 -8.20 -9.38
C ARG A 8 10.45 -7.65 -8.33
N ILE A 9 9.71 -6.61 -8.69
CA ILE A 9 8.75 -5.96 -7.82
C ILE A 9 7.53 -6.88 -7.63
N TRP A 10 7.29 -7.25 -6.38
CA TRP A 10 6.06 -7.95 -5.99
C TRP A 10 4.87 -6.99 -5.93
N SER A 11 5.01 -5.87 -5.21
CA SER A 11 3.99 -4.82 -5.11
C SER A 11 4.63 -3.51 -4.67
N THR A 12 4.22 -2.39 -5.26
CA THR A 12 4.49 -1.04 -4.71
C THR A 12 3.22 -0.38 -4.19
N GLY A 13 2.10 -1.11 -4.19
CA GLY A 13 0.77 -0.64 -3.81
C GLY A 13 -0.12 -0.36 -5.02
N ARG A 14 -1.38 -0.04 -4.70
CA ARG A 14 -2.48 -0.03 -5.66
C ARG A 14 -3.10 1.35 -5.78
N ARG A 15 -3.53 1.71 -6.98
CA ARG A 15 -4.30 2.95 -7.26
C ARG A 15 -5.78 2.64 -7.36
N LEU A 16 -6.60 3.50 -6.79
CA LEU A 16 -8.05 3.42 -6.91
C LEU A 16 -8.44 3.88 -8.32
N VAL A 17 -9.31 3.11 -8.99
CA VAL A 17 -9.91 3.53 -10.25
C VAL A 17 -11.04 4.53 -9.93
N PRO A 18 -10.95 5.80 -10.39
CA PRO A 18 -11.92 6.83 -10.03
C PRO A 18 -13.36 6.42 -10.32
N GLY A 19 -14.27 6.73 -9.38
CA GLY A 19 -15.69 6.37 -9.50
C GLY A 19 -16.01 4.90 -9.20
N THR A 20 -15.03 4.10 -8.78
CA THR A 20 -15.22 2.69 -8.42
C THR A 20 -14.56 2.37 -7.08
N LEU A 21 -14.81 1.14 -6.58
CA LEU A 21 -14.09 0.55 -5.45
C LEU A 21 -12.93 -0.36 -5.89
N LEU A 22 -12.61 -0.37 -7.19
CA LEU A 22 -11.55 -1.22 -7.73
C LEU A 22 -10.19 -0.56 -7.53
N THR A 23 -9.20 -1.37 -7.15
CA THR A 23 -7.80 -0.97 -7.08
C THR A 23 -6.97 -1.77 -8.06
N VAL A 24 -6.02 -1.11 -8.73
CA VAL A 24 -5.12 -1.73 -9.71
C VAL A 24 -3.67 -1.55 -9.25
N GLU A 25 -2.88 -2.61 -9.38
CA GLU A 25 -1.44 -2.53 -9.17
C GLU A 25 -0.80 -1.84 -10.37
N THR A 26 0.03 -0.83 -10.14
CA THR A 26 0.64 -0.06 -11.24
C THR A 26 2.00 -0.59 -11.68
N THR A 27 2.65 -1.42 -10.86
CA THR A 27 4.05 -1.86 -11.05
C THR A 27 4.24 -3.38 -10.92
N HIS A 28 3.15 -4.16 -10.80
CA HIS A 28 3.24 -5.60 -10.53
C HIS A 28 4.15 -6.32 -11.54
N GLY A 29 5.15 -7.03 -11.04
CA GLY A 29 6.02 -7.84 -11.89
C GLY A 29 6.98 -7.06 -12.78
N GLN A 30 7.05 -5.73 -12.64
CA GLN A 30 8.12 -4.92 -13.23
C GLN A 30 9.44 -5.16 -12.50
N THR A 31 10.55 -4.85 -13.16
CA THR A 31 11.90 -4.91 -12.59
C THR A 31 12.23 -3.54 -11.99
N LEU A 32 12.74 -3.55 -10.76
CA LEU A 32 13.28 -2.36 -10.10
C LEU A 32 14.39 -1.77 -10.98
N SER A 33 14.31 -0.46 -11.22
CA SER A 33 15.20 0.26 -12.13
C SER A 33 15.50 1.64 -11.56
N ASP A 34 16.71 2.15 -11.81
CA ASP A 34 17.16 3.48 -11.38
C ASP A 34 16.32 4.63 -11.99
N THR A 35 15.47 4.33 -12.98
CA THR A 35 14.54 5.27 -13.60
C THR A 35 13.21 5.42 -12.84
N MET A 36 12.97 4.60 -11.81
CA MET A 36 11.76 4.72 -11.00
C MET A 36 11.82 5.96 -10.09
N PRO A 37 10.67 6.59 -9.79
CA PRO A 37 10.65 7.70 -8.86
C PRO A 37 10.91 7.21 -7.44
N ASP A 38 11.75 7.90 -6.66
CA ASP A 38 12.08 7.57 -5.27
C ASP A 38 10.86 7.25 -4.39
N PHE A 39 9.72 7.88 -4.69
CA PHE A 39 8.46 7.64 -4.01
C PHE A 39 7.32 7.39 -5.00
N VAL A 40 6.68 6.23 -4.88
CA VAL A 40 5.51 5.84 -5.66
C VAL A 40 4.24 6.07 -4.82
N PRO A 41 3.44 7.13 -5.09
CA PRO A 41 2.22 7.41 -4.33
C PRO A 41 1.10 6.44 -4.70
N VAL A 42 0.44 5.88 -3.69
CA VAL A 42 -0.64 4.89 -3.87
C VAL A 42 -1.86 5.16 -3.00
N ASP A 43 -2.95 4.45 -3.29
CA ASP A 43 -4.25 4.59 -2.61
C ASP A 43 -4.52 3.46 -1.61
N SER A 44 -3.84 2.32 -1.77
CA SER A 44 -3.86 1.18 -0.85
C SER A 44 -2.54 0.42 -0.90
N LEU A 45 -2.13 -0.17 0.22
CA LEU A 45 -0.94 -1.00 0.36
C LEU A 45 -1.33 -2.33 1.00
N THR A 46 -0.65 -3.41 0.64
CA THR A 46 -0.81 -4.69 1.33
C THR A 46 -0.09 -4.63 2.68
N ALA A 47 -0.76 -5.01 3.76
CA ALA A 47 -0.18 -4.91 5.11
C ALA A 47 0.85 -6.01 5.45
N CYS A 48 1.42 -6.68 4.46
CA CYS A 48 2.42 -7.73 4.69
C CYS A 48 3.71 -7.19 5.31
N ALA A 49 4.08 -5.95 5.00
CA ALA A 49 5.12 -5.20 5.69
C ALA A 49 4.91 -3.68 5.46
N LEU A 50 4.55 -2.94 6.51
CA LEU A 50 4.35 -1.49 6.45
C LEU A 50 5.21 -0.78 7.49
N LEU A 51 5.85 0.31 7.07
CA LEU A 51 6.45 1.27 7.99
C LEU A 51 5.48 2.45 8.17
N VAL A 52 4.96 2.62 9.38
CA VAL A 52 3.93 3.60 9.69
C VAL A 52 4.35 4.47 10.87
N ARG A 53 4.15 5.79 10.78
CA ARG A 53 4.42 6.70 11.92
C ARG A 53 3.50 6.35 13.08
N ALA A 54 4.03 6.30 14.30
CA ALA A 54 3.26 6.00 15.50
C ALA A 54 2.08 6.96 15.76
N GLU A 55 2.13 8.18 15.23
CA GLU A 55 1.00 9.12 15.30
C GLU A 55 -0.20 8.67 14.47
N VAL A 56 0.01 7.98 13.34
CA VAL A 56 -1.08 7.52 12.47
C VAL A 56 -1.99 6.56 13.24
N PHE A 57 -1.41 5.57 13.94
CA PHE A 57 -2.17 4.64 14.78
C PHE A 57 -2.93 5.34 15.90
N ARG A 58 -2.37 6.42 16.47
CA ARG A 58 -3.05 7.23 17.49
C ARG A 58 -4.21 8.04 16.91
N THR A 59 -4.10 8.46 15.64
CA THR A 59 -5.13 9.26 14.96
C THR A 59 -6.27 8.41 14.42
N ILE A 60 -5.96 7.29 13.75
CA ILE A 60 -6.97 6.51 13.00
C ILE A 60 -7.31 5.17 13.66
N GLY A 61 -6.58 4.77 14.71
CA GLY A 61 -6.69 3.45 15.33
C GLY A 61 -5.78 2.41 14.67
N LEU A 62 -5.88 1.16 15.15
CA LEU A 62 -5.13 0.01 14.63
C LEU A 62 -5.83 -0.59 13.39
N LEU A 63 -5.31 -1.73 12.94
CA LEU A 63 -6.05 -2.64 12.05
C LEU A 63 -7.28 -3.16 12.81
N ASP A 64 -8.42 -3.26 12.13
CA ASP A 64 -9.67 -3.68 12.76
C ASP A 64 -9.69 -5.21 12.88
N GLU A 65 -9.74 -5.71 14.12
CA GLU A 65 -9.76 -7.14 14.45
C GLU A 65 -11.11 -7.82 14.11
N GLY A 66 -12.14 -7.04 13.75
CA GLY A 66 -13.41 -7.56 13.25
C GLY A 66 -13.31 -8.22 11.87
N TYR A 67 -12.23 -7.97 11.13
CA TYR A 67 -11.93 -8.65 9.87
C TYR A 67 -11.26 -10.01 10.16
N PHE A 68 -11.91 -11.10 9.78
CA PHE A 68 -11.35 -12.45 9.94
C PHE A 68 -10.18 -12.71 8.98
N MET A 69 -10.29 -12.28 7.73
CA MET A 69 -9.22 -12.35 6.73
C MET A 69 -9.54 -11.43 5.54
N TYR A 70 -8.55 -10.61 5.15
CA TYR A 70 -8.60 -9.63 4.07
C TYR A 70 -9.54 -8.44 4.31
N GLY A 71 -9.09 -7.26 3.91
CA GLY A 71 -9.87 -6.02 3.96
C GLY A 71 -9.50 -5.10 5.13
N GLU A 72 -8.82 -5.61 6.15
CA GLU A 72 -8.32 -4.83 7.28
C GLU A 72 -7.29 -3.78 6.84
N ASP A 73 -6.43 -4.15 5.89
CA ASP A 73 -5.40 -3.29 5.32
C ASP A 73 -5.99 -2.24 4.37
N GLY A 74 -6.99 -2.63 3.56
CA GLY A 74 -7.77 -1.73 2.73
C GLY A 74 -8.57 -0.70 3.53
N ASP A 75 -9.23 -1.13 4.62
CA ASP A 75 -9.92 -0.23 5.55
C ASP A 75 -8.93 0.73 6.22
N PHE A 76 -7.81 0.22 6.72
CA PHE A 76 -6.76 1.04 7.33
C PHE A 76 -6.22 2.10 6.36
N CYS A 77 -5.93 1.71 5.11
CA CYS A 77 -5.50 2.63 4.07
C CYS A 77 -6.57 3.69 3.74
N CYS A 78 -7.84 3.29 3.70
CA CYS A 78 -8.98 4.19 3.49
C CYS A 78 -9.09 5.21 4.63
N ARG A 79 -9.02 4.77 5.89
CA ARG A 79 -9.02 5.63 7.07
C ARG A 79 -7.82 6.59 7.09
N ALA A 80 -6.63 6.10 6.80
CA ALA A 80 -5.42 6.92 6.71
C ALA A 80 -5.56 8.05 5.68
N ARG A 81 -6.07 7.73 4.48
CA ARG A 81 -6.33 8.72 3.43
C ARG A 81 -7.41 9.73 3.81
N LYS A 82 -8.51 9.28 4.44
CA LYS A 82 -9.56 10.17 4.95
C LYS A 82 -9.05 11.13 6.03
N ALA A 83 -8.05 10.71 6.81
CA ALA A 83 -7.36 11.54 7.78
C ALA A 83 -6.27 12.45 7.17
N GLY A 84 -6.09 12.44 5.85
CA GLY A 84 -5.15 13.31 5.13
C GLY A 84 -3.71 12.78 5.02
N TYR A 85 -3.46 11.53 5.44
CA TYR A 85 -2.13 10.92 5.28
C TYR A 85 -1.88 10.48 3.84
N ARG A 86 -0.63 10.61 3.40
CA ARG A 86 -0.15 10.09 2.12
C ARG A 86 0.37 8.66 2.28
N LEU A 87 0.03 7.80 1.34
CA LEU A 87 0.49 6.42 1.26
C LEU A 87 1.39 6.27 0.05
N GLY A 88 2.39 5.39 0.15
CA GLY A 88 3.30 5.10 -0.94
C GLY A 88 4.42 4.15 -0.55
N CYS A 89 5.15 3.72 -1.58
CA CYS A 89 6.32 2.88 -1.47
C CYS A 89 7.55 3.71 -1.85
N TRP A 90 8.63 3.55 -1.09
CA TRP A 90 9.94 4.05 -1.48
C TRP A 90 10.63 2.99 -2.32
N THR A 91 11.13 3.36 -3.50
CA THR A 91 11.80 2.45 -4.45
C THR A 91 13.26 2.78 -4.61
#